data_AF-A0A960TZ46-F1
#
_entry.id   AF-A0A960TZ46-F1
#
_cell.length_a   1.000
_cell.length_b   1.000
_cell.length_c   1.000
_cell.angle_alpha   90.00
_cell.angle_beta   90.00
_cell.angle_gamma   90.00
#
_symmetry.space_group_name_H-M   'P 1'
#
loop_
_entity.id
_entity.type
_entity.pdbx_description
1 polymer ?
#
loop_
_entity_poly.entity_id
_entity_poly.type
_entity_poly.pdbx_seq_one_letter_code
_entity_poly.pdbx_strand_id
1 'polypeptide(L)'
;DIRKELAMADVVMPSLDAVRQDTMHKINRALPSIKADAMVEGLIAFRDEFPGEIDLEIFFCKGLNDDEDEVRLLAEAAAKIRPDAVQLNTVHRPGWHKKAVGLTHDEMEAIAAKMREYGAPHVEVIGAFVPHERRPADEDAERQVLSLVSRRAVDAQDMIRSMAMDPSEARGLLNRLIGEGKIRQIEHEGRATFVGPE
;
A
#
# COMPACT_ATOMS: atom_id res chain seq x y z
N ASP A 1 22.65 19.93 -2.35
CA ASP A 1 22.34 19.23 -3.61
C ASP A 1 21.90 17.86 -3.17
N ILE A 2 20.62 17.53 -3.39
CA ILE A 2 19.94 16.38 -2.76
C ILE A 2 20.71 15.08 -3.03
N ARG A 3 21.31 14.92 -4.22
CA ARG A 3 22.07 13.70 -4.56
C ARG A 3 23.31 13.52 -3.68
N LYS A 4 24.01 14.61 -3.35
CA LYS A 4 25.17 14.59 -2.44
C LYS A 4 24.77 14.31 -0.99
N GLU A 5 23.59 14.77 -0.59
CA GLU A 5 23.05 14.53 0.76
C GLU A 5 22.62 13.07 0.91
N LEU A 6 22.04 12.47 -0.14
CA LEU A 6 21.66 11.06 -0.17
C LEU A 6 22.85 10.09 -0.22
N ALA A 7 24.04 10.53 -0.63
CA ALA A 7 25.23 9.68 -0.68
C ALA A 7 25.68 9.11 0.67
N MET A 8 25.16 9.63 1.78
CA MET A 8 25.41 9.13 3.14
C MET A 8 24.40 8.06 3.60
N ALA A 9 23.37 7.77 2.80
CA ALA A 9 22.38 6.76 3.13
C ALA A 9 22.86 5.36 2.71
N ASP A 10 22.47 4.34 3.47
CA ASP A 10 22.72 2.94 3.11
C ASP A 10 21.74 2.44 2.03
N VAL A 11 20.49 2.90 2.11
CA VAL A 11 19.39 2.52 1.22
C VAL A 11 18.59 3.77 0.82
N VAL A 12 18.19 3.85 -0.45
CA VAL A 12 17.27 4.88 -0.97
C VAL A 12 16.12 4.21 -1.72
N MET A 13 14.89 4.61 -1.41
CA MET A 13 13.68 4.06 -2.00
C MET A 13 12.95 5.11 -2.86
N PRO A 14 13.36 5.35 -4.11
CA PRO A 14 12.66 6.28 -4.98
C PRO A 14 11.36 5.67 -5.53
N SER A 15 10.35 6.50 -5.76
CA SER A 15 9.09 6.08 -6.39
C SER A 15 9.03 6.49 -7.86
N LEU A 16 8.55 5.59 -8.73
CA LEU A 16 8.29 5.85 -10.15
C LEU A 16 6.98 5.17 -10.59
N ASP A 17 5.86 5.86 -10.41
CA ASP A 17 4.53 5.26 -10.65
C ASP A 17 4.08 5.39 -12.12
N ALA A 18 4.77 6.19 -12.92
CA ALA A 18 4.42 6.47 -14.31
C ALA A 18 5.63 6.97 -15.10
N VAL A 19 5.71 6.59 -16.37
CA VAL A 19 6.71 7.08 -17.33
C VAL A 19 6.08 8.05 -18.33
N ARG A 20 4.77 7.93 -18.60
CA ARG A 20 4.04 8.92 -19.40
C ARG A 20 3.64 10.13 -18.57
N GLN A 21 3.81 11.32 -19.13
CA GLN A 21 3.44 12.58 -18.47
C GLN A 21 1.97 12.62 -18.02
N ASP A 22 1.05 12.15 -18.89
CA ASP A 22 -0.38 12.13 -18.58
C ASP A 22 -0.72 11.16 -17.45
N THR A 23 -0.08 9.98 -17.43
CA THR A 23 -0.22 8.99 -16.37
C THR A 23 0.31 9.55 -15.04
N MET A 24 1.49 10.18 -15.04
CA MET A 24 2.08 10.84 -13.87
C MET A 24 1.18 11.95 -13.31
N HIS A 25 0.53 12.75 -14.17
CA HIS A 25 -0.44 13.74 -13.72
C HIS A 25 -1.69 13.11 -13.10
N LYS A 26 -2.16 11.97 -13.61
CA LYS A 26 -3.33 11.27 -13.06
C LYS A 26 -3.03 10.65 -11.70
N ILE A 27 -1.89 9.97 -11.56
CA ILE A 27 -1.57 9.17 -10.37
C ILE A 27 -0.86 9.98 -9.29
N ASN A 28 0.22 10.70 -9.62
CA ASN A 28 0.99 11.49 -8.65
C ASN A 28 0.43 12.91 -8.46
N ARG A 29 -0.47 13.38 -9.34
CA ARG A 29 -0.91 14.79 -9.39
C ARG A 29 0.26 15.76 -9.45
N ALA A 30 1.32 15.37 -10.16
CA ALA A 30 2.55 16.11 -10.26
C ALA A 30 2.31 17.53 -10.82
N LEU A 31 3.08 18.50 -10.33
CA LEU A 31 3.06 19.86 -10.87
C LEU A 31 3.51 19.84 -12.35
N PRO A 32 2.99 20.72 -13.22
CA PRO A 32 3.36 20.75 -14.65
C PRO A 32 4.87 20.94 -14.91
N SER A 33 5.61 21.50 -13.95
CA SER A 33 7.06 21.67 -13.99
C SER A 33 7.83 20.37 -13.77
N ILE A 34 7.21 19.34 -13.21
CA ILE A 34 7.79 18.01 -13.03
C ILE A 34 7.52 17.21 -14.30
N LYS A 35 8.58 16.77 -14.96
CA LYS A 35 8.52 16.03 -16.22
C LYS A 35 8.92 14.58 -16.00
N ALA A 36 8.17 13.66 -16.60
CA ALA A 36 8.36 12.23 -16.39
C ALA A 36 9.71 11.74 -16.97
N ASP A 37 10.12 12.27 -18.12
CA ASP A 37 11.44 12.04 -18.72
C ASP A 37 12.57 12.52 -17.80
N ALA A 38 12.48 13.75 -17.28
CA ALA A 38 13.45 14.30 -16.36
C ALA A 38 13.55 13.51 -15.05
N MET A 39 12.43 12.93 -14.57
CA MET A 39 12.43 12.04 -13.40
C MET A 39 13.24 10.77 -13.69
N VAL A 40 12.97 10.10 -14.81
CA VAL A 40 13.68 8.88 -15.22
C VAL A 40 15.17 9.17 -15.43
N GLU A 41 15.52 10.25 -16.13
CA GLU A 41 16.91 10.67 -16.33
C GLU A 41 17.61 10.97 -15.00
N GLY A 42 16.92 11.63 -14.06
CA GLY A 42 17.43 11.91 -12.73
C GLY A 42 17.74 10.64 -11.93
N LEU A 43 16.87 9.62 -12.00
CA LEU A 43 17.08 8.34 -11.34
C LEU A 43 18.24 7.54 -11.96
N ILE A 44 18.39 7.57 -13.29
CA ILE A 44 19.53 6.96 -13.98
C ILE A 44 20.83 7.62 -13.53
N ALA A 45 20.90 8.96 -13.55
CA ALA A 45 22.08 9.69 -13.10
C ALA A 45 22.36 9.48 -11.61
N PHE A 46 21.32 9.35 -10.78
CA PHE A 46 21.47 9.07 -9.36
C PHE A 46 22.09 7.69 -9.10
N ARG A 47 21.68 6.65 -9.83
CA ARG A 47 22.30 5.32 -9.73
C ARG A 47 23.80 5.36 -10.00
N ASP A 48 24.24 6.15 -10.97
CA ASP A 48 25.67 6.25 -11.34
C ASP A 48 26.52 6.92 -10.24
N GLU A 49 25.90 7.73 -9.38
CA GLU A 49 26.56 8.48 -8.31
C GLU A 49 26.40 7.82 -6.91
N PHE A 50 25.32 7.08 -6.70
CA PHE A 50 24.98 6.47 -5.41
C PHE A 50 25.50 5.03 -5.33
N PRO A 51 26.36 4.68 -4.36
CA PRO A 51 26.91 3.33 -4.24
C PRO A 51 26.06 2.38 -3.37
N GLY A 52 25.06 2.90 -2.64
CA GLY A 52 24.20 2.10 -1.76
C GLY A 52 23.09 1.36 -2.51
N GLU A 53 22.15 0.80 -1.75
CA GLU A 53 21.04 0.00 -2.26
C GLU A 53 19.88 0.88 -2.73
N ILE A 54 19.35 0.60 -3.92
CA ILE A 54 18.18 1.29 -4.47
C ILE A 54 17.01 0.31 -4.62
N ASP A 55 15.95 0.54 -3.85
CA ASP A 55 14.68 -0.14 -4.01
C ASP A 55 13.70 0.76 -4.76
N LEU A 56 13.47 0.49 -6.05
CA LEU A 56 12.54 1.28 -6.85
C LEU A 56 11.10 0.89 -6.52
N GLU A 57 10.35 1.79 -5.91
CA GLU A 57 8.93 1.60 -5.63
C GLU A 57 8.06 1.98 -6.82
N ILE A 58 7.10 1.13 -7.18
CA ILE A 58 6.12 1.39 -8.23
C ILE A 58 4.73 1.09 -7.68
N PHE A 59 3.90 2.12 -7.58
CA PHE A 59 2.53 2.00 -7.11
C PHE A 59 1.55 1.84 -8.26
N PHE A 60 0.80 0.74 -8.30
CA PHE A 60 -0.25 0.51 -9.29
C PHE A 60 -1.64 0.82 -8.74
N CYS A 61 -2.45 1.47 -9.57
CA CYS A 61 -3.85 1.72 -9.33
C CYS A 61 -4.68 1.30 -10.55
N LYS A 62 -5.73 0.52 -10.28
CA LYS A 62 -6.54 -0.13 -11.30
C LYS A 62 -7.19 0.90 -12.24
N GLY A 63 -6.96 0.72 -13.54
CA GLY A 63 -7.43 1.60 -14.61
C GLY A 63 -6.73 2.95 -14.71
N LEU A 64 -5.64 3.18 -13.97
CA LEU A 64 -4.86 4.42 -14.03
C LEU A 64 -3.48 4.24 -14.69
N ASN A 65 -2.72 3.23 -14.25
CA ASN A 65 -1.37 2.95 -14.72
C ASN A 65 -1.07 1.45 -14.86
N ASP A 66 -2.10 0.61 -14.90
CA ASP A 66 -2.01 -0.86 -15.02
C ASP A 66 -2.19 -1.38 -16.46
N ASP A 67 -2.22 -0.49 -17.45
CA ASP A 67 -2.24 -0.89 -18.86
C ASP A 67 -0.90 -1.46 -19.31
N GLU A 68 -0.94 -2.36 -20.29
CA GLU A 68 0.24 -3.10 -20.75
C GLU A 68 1.36 -2.19 -21.26
N ASP A 69 1.02 -1.09 -21.92
CA ASP A 69 2.05 -0.18 -22.42
C ASP A 69 2.75 0.56 -21.29
N GLU A 70 2.01 1.03 -20.27
CA GLU A 70 2.61 1.69 -19.12
C GLU A 70 3.50 0.70 -18.34
N VAL A 71 3.05 -0.53 -18.14
CA VAL A 71 3.83 -1.61 -17.52
C VAL A 71 5.13 -1.87 -18.28
N ARG A 72 5.06 -1.93 -19.63
CA ARG A 72 6.26 -2.08 -20.48
C ARG A 72 7.21 -0.90 -20.31
N LEU A 73 6.72 0.33 -20.35
CA LEU A 73 7.53 1.53 -20.20
C LEU A 73 8.20 1.61 -18.82
N LEU A 74 7.48 1.26 -17.75
CA LEU A 74 8.01 1.18 -16.39
C LEU A 74 9.12 0.13 -16.29
N ALA A 75 8.95 -1.03 -16.92
CA ALA A 75 9.98 -2.07 -16.95
C ALA A 75 11.23 -1.64 -17.72
N GLU A 76 11.07 -1.01 -18.88
CA GLU A 76 12.17 -0.43 -19.66
C GLU A 76 12.90 0.69 -18.89
N ALA A 77 12.17 1.49 -18.12
CA ALA A 77 12.76 2.51 -17.25
C ALA A 77 13.55 1.88 -16.09
N ALA A 78 12.97 0.89 -15.40
CA ALA A 78 13.65 0.16 -14.32
C ALA A 78 14.93 -0.52 -14.81
N ALA A 79 14.91 -1.14 -16.00
CA ALA A 79 16.10 -1.74 -16.61
C ALA A 79 17.24 -0.73 -16.84
N LYS A 80 16.90 0.53 -17.19
CA LYS A 80 17.88 1.62 -17.36
C LYS A 80 18.38 2.17 -16.03
N ILE A 81 17.48 2.31 -15.04
CA ILE A 81 17.78 2.81 -13.69
C ILE A 81 18.67 1.82 -12.94
N ARG A 82 18.53 0.51 -13.17
CA ARG A 82 19.28 -0.57 -12.51
C ARG A 82 19.17 -0.51 -10.98
N PRO A 83 17.96 -0.52 -10.41
CA PRO A 83 17.79 -0.67 -8.96
C PRO A 83 18.19 -2.09 -8.51
N ASP A 84 18.43 -2.24 -7.22
CA ASP A 84 18.71 -3.51 -6.57
C ASP A 84 17.42 -4.35 -6.44
N ALA A 85 16.28 -3.71 -6.20
CA ALA A 85 14.96 -4.32 -6.29
C ALA A 85 13.92 -3.39 -6.94
N VAL A 86 12.88 -3.98 -7.54
CA VAL A 86 11.69 -3.26 -8.00
C VAL A 86 10.50 -3.75 -7.18
N GLN A 87 9.99 -2.86 -6.33
CA GLN A 87 8.96 -3.18 -5.34
C GLN A 87 7.59 -2.64 -5.80
N LEU A 88 6.67 -3.55 -6.11
CA LEU A 88 5.35 -3.24 -6.62
C LEU A 88 4.32 -3.16 -5.50
N ASN A 89 3.59 -2.06 -5.39
CA ASN A 89 2.55 -1.88 -4.37
C ASN A 89 1.21 -1.45 -5.00
N THR A 90 0.13 -1.52 -4.23
CA THR A 90 -1.23 -1.18 -4.67
C THR A 90 -2.07 -0.61 -3.52
N VAL A 91 -3.24 -0.07 -3.86
CA VAL A 91 -4.19 0.49 -2.89
C VAL A 91 -4.70 -0.64 -1.97
N HIS A 92 -4.24 -0.67 -0.72
CA HIS A 92 -4.62 -1.66 0.28
C HIS A 92 -5.59 -1.13 1.34
N ARG A 93 -5.88 0.17 1.33
CA ARG A 93 -6.84 0.81 2.24
C ARG A 93 -7.75 1.76 1.47
N PRO A 94 -9.04 1.86 1.81
CA PRO A 94 -9.90 2.86 1.22
C PRO A 94 -9.31 4.25 1.51
N GLY A 95 -8.81 4.91 0.48
CA GLY A 95 -8.39 6.30 0.55
C GLY A 95 -9.59 7.25 0.50
N TRP A 96 -9.37 8.53 0.78
CA TRP A 96 -10.39 9.57 0.63
C TRP A 96 -10.88 9.72 -0.83
N HIS A 97 -10.07 9.27 -1.80
CA HIS A 97 -10.34 9.43 -3.22
C HIS A 97 -11.04 8.22 -3.82
N LYS A 98 -12.34 8.35 -4.12
CA LYS A 98 -13.23 7.26 -4.60
C LYS A 98 -12.78 6.53 -5.87
N LYS A 99 -11.81 7.09 -6.61
CA LYS A 99 -11.28 6.51 -7.85
C LYS A 99 -10.02 5.65 -7.64
N ALA A 100 -9.42 5.68 -6.45
CA ALA A 100 -8.24 4.87 -6.16
C ALA A 100 -8.71 3.45 -5.83
N VAL A 101 -8.61 2.55 -6.81
CA VAL A 101 -8.98 1.14 -6.69
C VAL A 101 -7.69 0.31 -6.75
N GLY A 102 -7.55 -0.62 -5.81
CA GLY A 102 -6.42 -1.54 -5.78
C GLY A 102 -6.60 -2.69 -6.76
N LEU A 103 -5.49 -3.15 -7.32
CA LEU A 103 -5.41 -4.43 -8.01
C LEU A 103 -5.45 -5.61 -7.03
N THR A 104 -5.94 -6.75 -7.51
CA THR A 104 -5.86 -8.02 -6.77
C THR A 104 -4.43 -8.56 -6.75
N HIS A 105 -4.17 -9.57 -5.90
CA HIS A 105 -2.87 -10.25 -5.87
C HIS A 105 -2.49 -10.82 -7.24
N ASP A 106 -3.43 -11.54 -7.86
CA ASP A 106 -3.19 -12.19 -9.16
C ASP A 106 -2.93 -11.15 -10.26
N GLU A 107 -3.60 -9.99 -10.21
CA GLU A 107 -3.33 -8.88 -11.11
C GLU A 107 -1.92 -8.29 -10.89
N MET A 108 -1.51 -8.12 -9.63
CA MET A 108 -0.16 -7.65 -9.28
C MET A 108 0.93 -8.63 -9.70
N GLU A 109 0.73 -9.94 -9.48
CA GLU A 109 1.66 -10.98 -9.92
C GLU A 109 1.75 -11.08 -11.44
N ALA A 110 0.62 -10.89 -12.15
CA ALA A 110 0.62 -10.82 -13.61
C ALA A 110 1.43 -9.62 -14.12
N ILE A 111 1.29 -8.46 -13.48
CA ILE A 111 2.12 -7.28 -13.78
C ILE A 111 3.59 -7.57 -13.49
N ALA A 112 3.92 -8.15 -12.33
CA ALA A 112 5.29 -8.50 -11.98
C ALA A 112 5.93 -9.45 -13.01
N ALA A 113 5.18 -10.46 -13.47
CA ALA A 113 5.62 -11.37 -14.52
C ALA A 113 5.91 -10.63 -15.84
N LYS A 114 5.01 -9.75 -16.29
CA LYS A 114 5.24 -8.92 -17.49
C LYS A 114 6.45 -8.01 -17.34
N MET A 115 6.62 -7.36 -16.18
CA MET A 115 7.78 -6.50 -15.95
C MET A 115 9.09 -7.27 -16.05
N ARG A 116 9.15 -8.48 -15.49
CA ARG A 116 10.31 -9.38 -15.64
C ARG A 116 10.54 -9.77 -17.09
N GLU A 117 9.48 -10.08 -17.84
CA GLU A 117 9.55 -10.39 -19.28
C GLU A 117 10.11 -9.21 -20.10
N TYR A 118 9.73 -7.98 -19.76
CA TYR A 118 10.24 -6.75 -20.38
C TYR A 118 11.61 -6.30 -19.85
N GLY A 119 12.22 -7.05 -18.92
CA GLY A 119 13.60 -6.86 -18.48
C GLY A 119 13.80 -6.03 -17.21
N ALA A 120 12.76 -5.79 -16.42
CA ALA A 120 12.92 -5.18 -15.10
C ALA A 120 13.69 -6.12 -14.15
N PRO A 121 14.71 -5.62 -13.42
CA PRO A 121 15.47 -6.44 -12.48
C PRO A 121 14.68 -6.68 -11.20
N HIS A 122 14.89 -7.85 -10.57
CA HIS A 122 14.50 -8.15 -9.18
C HIS A 122 13.11 -7.62 -8.75
N VAL A 123 12.08 -7.96 -9.52
CA VAL A 123 10.71 -7.49 -9.27
C VAL A 123 10.05 -8.29 -8.15
N GLU A 124 9.46 -7.61 -7.17
CA GLU A 124 8.78 -8.17 -6.01
C GLU A 124 7.44 -7.46 -5.78
N VAL A 125 6.38 -8.20 -5.47
CA VAL A 125 5.10 -7.62 -5.05
C VAL A 125 5.15 -7.38 -3.54
N ILE A 126 5.15 -6.11 -3.14
CA ILE A 126 5.16 -5.66 -1.75
C ILE A 126 3.79 -5.11 -1.35
N GLY A 127 3.39 -5.39 -0.11
CA GLY A 127 2.04 -5.08 0.36
C GLY A 127 1.41 -6.32 0.95
N ALA A 128 0.42 -6.13 1.83
CA ALA A 128 -0.17 -7.16 2.67
C ALA A 128 -1.02 -8.20 1.91
N PHE A 129 -0.48 -8.79 0.84
CA PHE A 129 -0.88 -10.08 0.31
C PHE A 129 -0.26 -11.23 1.08
N VAL A 130 0.04 -11.04 2.38
CA VAL A 130 -0.02 -12.19 3.29
C VAL A 130 -1.42 -12.72 3.09
N PRO A 131 -1.60 -13.93 2.56
CA PRO A 131 -2.92 -14.49 2.47
C PRO A 131 -3.46 -14.46 3.89
N HIS A 132 -4.45 -13.60 4.15
CA HIS A 132 -5.58 -14.18 4.82
C HIS A 132 -6.08 -15.16 3.76
N GLU A 133 -5.57 -16.40 3.82
CA GLU A 133 -6.38 -17.58 3.53
C GLU A 133 -7.80 -17.18 3.87
N ARG A 134 -8.77 -17.36 2.97
CA ARG A 134 -10.16 -16.99 3.25
C ARG A 134 -10.59 -17.59 4.58
N ARG A 135 -10.37 -16.84 5.64
CA ARG A 135 -10.74 -17.15 7.00
C ARG A 135 -12.20 -16.75 7.08
N PRO A 136 -13.00 -17.47 7.88
CA PRO A 136 -14.38 -17.11 8.12
C PRO A 136 -14.46 -15.59 8.35
N ALA A 137 -15.45 -14.90 7.77
CA ALA A 137 -15.59 -13.45 7.90
C ALA A 137 -15.55 -12.96 9.37
N ASP A 138 -15.89 -13.86 10.31
CA ASP A 138 -15.83 -13.67 11.74
C ASP A 138 -14.38 -13.55 12.30
N GLU A 139 -13.41 -14.27 11.75
CA GLU A 139 -12.01 -14.24 12.22
C GLU A 139 -11.26 -12.98 11.77
N ASP A 140 -11.54 -12.47 10.55
CA ASP A 140 -10.94 -11.22 10.07
C ASP A 140 -11.54 -10.01 10.81
N ALA A 141 -12.86 -10.01 11.02
CA ALA A 141 -13.55 -8.98 11.79
C ALA A 141 -13.06 -8.96 13.26
N GLU A 142 -12.87 -10.12 13.88
CA GLU A 142 -12.29 -10.25 15.22
C GLU A 142 -10.91 -9.60 15.29
N ARG A 143 -10.00 -9.94 14.36
CA ARG A 143 -8.65 -9.39 14.34
C ARG A 143 -8.64 -7.87 14.16
N GLN A 144 -9.53 -7.33 13.33
CA GLN A 144 -9.70 -5.90 13.15
C GLN A 144 -10.12 -5.21 14.47
N VAL A 145 -11.09 -5.77 15.18
CA VAL A 145 -11.53 -5.27 16.50
C VAL A 145 -10.37 -5.29 17.49
N LEU A 146 -9.68 -6.43 17.63
CA LEU A 146 -8.56 -6.59 18.55
C LEU A 146 -7.42 -5.62 18.25
N SER A 147 -7.10 -5.42 16.96
CA SER A 147 -6.11 -4.43 16.51
C SER A 147 -6.54 -2.99 16.79
N LEU A 148 -7.83 -2.68 16.70
CA LEU A 148 -8.36 -1.34 16.99
C LEU A 148 -8.27 -1.04 18.49
N VAL A 149 -8.75 -1.94 19.34
CA VAL A 149 -8.78 -1.72 20.81
C VAL A 149 -7.42 -1.80 21.48
N SER A 150 -6.43 -2.46 20.86
CA SER A 150 -5.05 -2.48 21.37
C SER A 150 -4.30 -1.17 21.16
N ARG A 151 -4.70 -0.38 20.15
CA ARG A 151 -4.08 0.91 19.84
C ARG A 151 -4.75 2.09 20.54
N ARG A 152 -6.06 1.98 20.83
CA ARG A 152 -6.84 3.01 21.50
C ARG A 152 -8.16 2.46 22.04
N ALA A 153 -8.72 3.15 23.03
CA ALA A 153 -10.12 2.96 23.40
C ALA A 153 -11.05 3.40 22.25
N VAL A 154 -12.13 2.67 22.01
CA VAL A 154 -13.06 2.93 20.89
C VAL A 154 -14.50 2.89 21.36
N ASP A 155 -15.28 3.93 21.06
CA ASP A 155 -16.72 3.99 21.33
C ASP A 155 -17.48 2.91 20.56
N ALA A 156 -18.53 2.35 21.16
CA ALA A 156 -19.29 1.25 20.57
C ALA A 156 -19.93 1.58 19.22
N GLN A 157 -20.41 2.82 19.02
CA GLN A 157 -20.96 3.24 17.73
C GLN A 157 -19.87 3.41 16.69
N ASP A 158 -18.71 3.95 17.06
CA ASP A 158 -17.59 4.13 16.15
C ASP A 158 -16.99 2.78 15.74
N MET A 159 -16.93 1.83 16.67
CA MET A 159 -16.54 0.45 16.41
C MET A 159 -17.45 -0.18 15.36
N ILE A 160 -18.77 -0.16 15.59
CA ILE A 160 -19.76 -0.73 14.65
C ILE A 160 -19.70 -0.04 13.28
N ARG A 161 -19.49 1.28 13.21
CA ARG A 161 -19.32 1.99 11.93
C ARG A 161 -18.03 1.64 11.20
N SER A 162 -16.96 1.34 11.93
CA SER A 162 -15.66 1.02 11.36
C SER A 162 -15.59 -0.41 10.80
N MET A 163 -16.41 -1.29 11.35
CA MET A 163 -16.57 -2.66 10.89
C MET A 163 -17.50 -2.63 9.68
N ALA A 164 -17.01 -2.99 8.50
CA ALA A 164 -17.79 -2.98 7.25
C ALA A 164 -18.82 -4.14 7.20
N MET A 165 -19.64 -4.27 8.24
CA MET A 165 -20.59 -5.36 8.46
C MET A 165 -21.92 -4.85 9.04
N ASP A 166 -22.93 -5.72 9.11
CA ASP A 166 -24.24 -5.36 9.66
C ASP A 166 -24.15 -5.05 11.18
N PRO A 167 -24.86 -4.02 11.69
CA PRO A 167 -24.83 -3.67 13.12
C PRO A 167 -25.22 -4.79 14.09
N SER A 168 -26.07 -5.73 13.66
CA SER A 168 -26.44 -6.90 14.46
C SER A 168 -25.29 -7.90 14.55
N GLU A 169 -24.59 -8.13 13.44
CA GLU A 169 -23.42 -9.02 13.38
C GLU A 169 -22.25 -8.43 14.18
N ALA A 170 -21.99 -7.12 14.03
CA ALA A 170 -20.97 -6.42 14.80
C ALA A 170 -21.21 -6.52 16.32
N ARG A 171 -22.47 -6.38 16.76
CA ARG A 171 -22.84 -6.58 18.17
C ARG A 171 -22.65 -8.02 18.63
N GLY A 172 -23.01 -9.00 17.79
CA GLY A 172 -22.78 -10.42 18.06
C GLY A 172 -21.30 -10.72 18.29
N LEU A 173 -20.44 -10.23 17.41
CA LEU A 173 -18.98 -10.36 17.51
C LEU A 173 -18.43 -9.68 18.77
N LEU A 174 -18.82 -8.43 19.04
CA LEU A 174 -18.34 -7.71 20.23
C LEU A 174 -18.73 -8.43 21.53
N ASN A 175 -19.98 -8.92 21.62
CA ASN A 175 -20.43 -9.70 22.78
C ASN A 175 -19.64 -11.01 22.94
N ARG A 176 -19.35 -11.69 21.83
CA ARG A 176 -18.50 -12.90 21.83
C ARG A 176 -17.10 -12.58 22.36
N LEU A 177 -16.45 -11.52 21.87
CA LEU A 177 -15.09 -11.14 22.30
C LEU A 177 -15.01 -10.69 23.76
N ILE A 178 -16.07 -10.05 24.27
CA ILE A 178 -16.20 -9.74 25.71
C ILE A 178 -16.35 -11.04 26.51
N GLY A 179 -17.20 -11.96 26.06
CA GLY A 179 -17.40 -13.26 26.70
C GLY A 179 -16.14 -14.14 26.71
N GLU A 180 -15.31 -14.04 25.68
CA GLU A 180 -14.01 -14.70 25.58
C GLU A 180 -12.89 -13.97 26.35
N GLY A 181 -13.16 -12.81 26.95
CA GLY A 181 -12.19 -12.01 27.69
C GLY A 181 -11.11 -11.33 26.84
N LYS A 182 -11.28 -11.31 25.50
CA LYS A 182 -10.32 -10.72 24.56
C LYS A 182 -10.40 -9.20 24.49
N ILE A 183 -11.55 -8.62 24.85
CA ILE A 183 -11.77 -7.18 24.97
C ILE A 183 -12.61 -6.89 26.23
N ARG A 184 -12.56 -5.66 26.72
CA ARG A 184 -13.41 -5.21 27.83
C ARG A 184 -14.27 -4.04 27.41
N GLN A 185 -15.48 -4.00 27.96
CA GLN A 185 -16.36 -2.85 27.86
C GLN A 185 -16.26 -2.03 29.14
N ILE A 186 -15.95 -0.75 29.00
CA ILE A 186 -15.95 0.24 30.07
C ILE A 186 -16.92 1.37 29.74
N GLU A 187 -17.30 2.14 30.75
CA GLU A 187 -18.03 3.39 30.56
C GLU A 187 -17.03 4.54 30.56
N HIS A 188 -17.05 5.34 29.50
CA HIS A 188 -16.24 6.55 29.38
C HIS A 188 -17.13 7.69 28.87
N GLU A 189 -17.19 8.79 29.62
CA GLU A 189 -18.03 9.96 29.31
C GLU A 189 -19.51 9.62 29.04
N GLY A 190 -20.07 8.64 29.78
CA GLY A 190 -21.46 8.19 29.63
C GLY A 190 -21.72 7.33 28.38
N ARG A 191 -20.66 6.83 27.74
CA ARG A 191 -20.73 5.97 26.55
C ARG A 191 -20.02 4.65 26.77
N ALA A 192 -20.57 3.59 26.16
CA ALA A 192 -19.95 2.29 26.10
C ALA A 192 -18.69 2.35 25.20
N THR A 193 -17.54 2.05 25.80
CA THR A 193 -16.23 2.11 25.14
C THR A 193 -15.52 0.77 25.29
N PHE A 194 -14.91 0.28 24.22
CA PHE A 194 -14.17 -0.97 24.19
C PHE A 194 -12.66 -0.73 24.30
N VAL A 195 -12.00 -1.52 25.13
CA VAL A 195 -10.55 -1.50 25.37
C VAL A 195 -9.97 -2.90 25.29
N GLY A 196 -8.65 -3.00 25.08
CA GLY A 196 -7.94 -4.27 25.09
C GLY A 196 -8.06 -5.06 26.40
N PRO A 197 -7.59 -6.33 26.41
CA PRO A 197 -7.52 -7.13 27.62
C PRO A 197 -6.53 -6.50 28.61
N GLU A 198 -6.60 -6.91 29.88
CA GLU A 198 -5.58 -6.53 30.88
C GLU A 198 -4.21 -7.15 30.58
#